data_AF-A0A1B6ECW1-F1
#
_entry.id   AF-A0A1B6ECW1-F1
#
_cell.length_a   1.000
_cell.length_b   1.000
_cell.length_c   1.000
_cell.angle_alpha   90.00
_cell.angle_beta   90.00
_cell.angle_gamma   90.00
#
_symmetry.space_group_name_H-M   'P 1'
#
loop_
_entity.id
_entity.type
_entity.pdbx_description
1 polymer ?
#
loop_
_entity_poly.entity_id
_entity_poly.type
_entity_poly.pdbx_seq_one_letter_code
_entity_poly.pdbx_strand_id
1 'polypeptide(L)'
;NFTRRFLETMKNGFQEFGVFINDSKTITNIEDTTGEQIISFNGYLINSDKQVMPSFNSYIGTQIRHTFTVPKFISPGRLLETKMAQIYIMKLNIFTLDPKYNKIETIVSNIYESSYFMACRFHSFVRHFMDKKLNMEFLYKCIQHCISKIAAKVSSSIKQEAPPIFTEGCT
;
A
#
# COMPACT_ATOMS: atom_id res chain seq x y z
N ASN A 1 -9.38 8.90 -28.65
CA ASN A 1 -10.77 8.43 -28.94
C ASN A 1 -11.14 7.09 -28.30
N PHE A 2 -10.26 6.08 -28.23
CA PHE A 2 -10.55 4.80 -27.55
C PHE A 2 -10.96 4.96 -26.07
N THR A 3 -10.22 5.73 -25.28
CA THR A 3 -10.46 5.88 -23.82
C THR A 3 -11.83 6.50 -23.51
N ARG A 4 -12.27 7.50 -24.29
CA ARG A 4 -13.59 8.12 -24.13
C ARG A 4 -14.70 7.12 -24.46
N ARG A 5 -14.56 6.37 -25.56
CA ARG A 5 -15.50 5.31 -25.91
C ARG A 5 -15.55 4.19 -24.86
N PHE A 6 -14.40 3.80 -24.31
CA PHE A 6 -14.35 2.83 -23.21
C PHE A 6 -15.13 3.34 -21.99
N LEU A 7 -14.91 4.60 -21.58
CA LEU A 7 -15.63 5.20 -20.47
C LEU A 7 -17.14 5.22 -20.73
N GLU A 8 -17.58 5.65 -21.91
CA GLU A 8 -18.99 5.66 -22.31
C GLU A 8 -19.61 4.26 -22.26
N THR A 9 -18.94 3.25 -22.82
CA THR A 9 -19.38 1.85 -22.75
C THR A 9 -19.50 1.38 -21.29
N MET A 10 -18.49 1.67 -20.47
CA MET A 10 -18.48 1.28 -19.06
C MET A 10 -19.60 1.98 -18.27
N LYS A 11 -19.86 3.27 -18.52
CA LYS A 11 -20.98 4.01 -17.89
C LYS A 11 -22.34 3.40 -18.22
N ASN A 12 -22.52 2.90 -19.42
CA ASN A 12 -23.76 2.21 -19.82
C ASN A 12 -23.93 0.84 -19.13
N GLY A 13 -22.84 0.26 -18.63
CA GLY A 13 -22.82 -1.05 -17.98
C GLY A 13 -23.11 -2.20 -18.94
N PHE A 14 -23.41 -3.36 -18.37
CA PHE A 14 -23.90 -4.53 -19.12
C PHE A 14 -25.30 -4.85 -18.61
N GLN A 15 -26.27 -4.09 -19.12
CA GLN A 15 -27.65 -4.07 -18.63
C GLN A 15 -28.33 -5.43 -18.77
N GLU A 16 -27.99 -6.17 -19.82
CA GLU A 16 -28.47 -7.53 -20.09
C GLU A 16 -28.08 -8.53 -18.99
N PHE A 17 -27.03 -8.25 -18.23
CA PHE A 17 -26.59 -9.05 -17.07
C PHE A 17 -26.93 -8.38 -15.73
N GLY A 18 -27.67 -7.26 -15.73
CA GLY A 18 -27.96 -6.47 -14.53
C GLY A 18 -26.73 -5.85 -13.88
N VAL A 19 -25.65 -5.63 -14.64
CA VAL A 19 -24.39 -5.04 -14.15
C VAL A 19 -24.38 -3.55 -14.44
N PHE A 20 -24.33 -2.74 -13.38
CA PHE A 20 -24.32 -1.29 -13.46
C PHE A 20 -23.05 -0.70 -12.86
N ILE A 21 -22.55 0.39 -13.43
CA ILE A 21 -21.45 1.16 -12.86
C ILE A 21 -22.01 2.33 -12.05
N ASN A 22 -21.40 2.55 -10.90
CA ASN A 22 -21.70 3.71 -10.08
C ASN A 22 -20.91 4.93 -10.60
N ASP A 23 -21.59 5.82 -11.31
CA ASP A 23 -20.95 7.01 -11.90
C ASP A 23 -20.33 7.92 -10.83
N SER A 24 -20.98 8.05 -9.66
CA SER A 24 -20.44 8.83 -8.52
C SER A 24 -19.13 8.29 -7.93
N LYS A 25 -18.79 7.03 -8.22
CA LYS A 25 -17.53 6.41 -7.81
C LYS A 25 -16.53 6.29 -8.95
N THR A 26 -16.89 6.74 -10.14
CA THR A 26 -16.01 6.70 -11.31
C THR A 26 -15.04 7.86 -11.23
N ILE A 27 -13.74 7.55 -11.19
CA ILE A 27 -12.66 8.52 -11.13
C ILE A 27 -11.88 8.42 -12.45
N THR A 28 -11.74 9.54 -13.16
CA THR A 28 -11.09 9.58 -14.49
C THR A 28 -10.52 10.94 -14.80
N ASN A 29 -9.34 10.95 -15.42
CA ASN A 29 -8.60 12.15 -15.82
C ASN A 29 -8.77 12.48 -17.31
N ILE A 30 -9.72 11.86 -17.99
CA ILE A 30 -9.95 12.07 -19.44
C ILE A 30 -10.31 13.53 -19.76
N GLU A 31 -11.00 14.19 -18.82
CA GLU A 31 -11.44 15.59 -18.94
C GLU A 31 -10.65 16.51 -18.00
N ASP A 32 -9.69 15.96 -17.27
CA ASP A 32 -8.85 16.74 -16.37
C ASP A 32 -7.78 17.49 -17.17
N THR A 33 -7.93 18.81 -17.23
CA THR A 33 -6.99 19.71 -17.89
C THR A 33 -5.93 20.26 -16.95
N THR A 34 -6.08 20.10 -15.62
CA THR A 34 -5.10 20.61 -14.65
C THR A 34 -3.95 19.62 -14.47
N GLY A 35 -4.19 18.34 -14.74
CA GLY A 35 -3.20 17.27 -14.54
C GLY A 35 -2.94 16.98 -13.06
N GLU A 36 -3.80 17.46 -12.17
CA GLU A 36 -3.67 17.30 -10.72
C GLU A 36 -4.49 16.12 -10.20
N GLN A 37 -5.34 15.52 -11.03
CA GLN A 37 -6.22 14.46 -10.55
C GLN A 37 -5.45 13.19 -10.18
N ILE A 38 -5.69 12.73 -8.97
CA ILE A 38 -5.18 11.48 -8.42
C ILE A 38 -6.24 10.40 -8.57
N ILE A 39 -5.90 9.32 -9.29
CA ILE A 39 -6.78 8.16 -9.42
C ILE A 39 -6.58 7.25 -8.22
N SER A 40 -7.63 7.00 -7.45
CA SER A 40 -7.61 5.98 -6.40
C SER A 40 -8.06 4.63 -6.94
N PHE A 41 -7.22 3.61 -6.81
CA PHE A 41 -7.55 2.26 -7.26
C PHE A 41 -6.94 1.20 -6.35
N ASN A 42 -7.78 0.27 -5.87
CA ASN A 42 -7.37 -0.88 -5.06
C ASN A 42 -6.41 -0.55 -3.89
N GLY A 43 -6.66 0.57 -3.20
CA GLY A 43 -5.83 1.01 -2.09
C GLY A 43 -4.53 1.71 -2.49
N TYR A 44 -4.37 2.10 -3.75
CA TYR A 44 -3.28 2.96 -4.22
C TYR A 44 -3.82 4.28 -4.75
N LEU A 45 -2.91 5.24 -4.89
CA LEU A 45 -3.10 6.52 -5.53
C LEU A 45 -2.15 6.57 -6.72
N ILE A 46 -2.65 6.98 -7.88
CA ILE A 46 -1.88 7.12 -9.11
C ILE A 46 -1.98 8.57 -9.55
N ASN A 47 -0.86 9.25 -9.69
CA ASN A 47 -0.82 10.63 -10.17
C ASN A 47 -0.69 10.70 -11.71
N SER A 48 -0.75 11.91 -12.25
CA SER A 48 -0.58 12.18 -13.68
C SER A 48 0.78 11.75 -14.24
N ASP A 49 1.83 11.79 -13.41
CA ASP A 49 3.16 11.25 -13.70
C ASP A 49 3.24 9.71 -13.68
N LYS A 50 2.10 9.02 -13.46
CA LYS A 50 1.99 7.55 -13.35
C LYS A 50 2.74 6.95 -12.16
N GLN A 51 3.12 7.77 -11.19
CA GLN A 51 3.72 7.33 -9.95
C GLN A 51 2.63 6.76 -9.04
N VAL A 52 2.96 5.73 -8.28
CA VAL A 52 2.02 4.96 -7.47
C VAL A 52 2.38 5.12 -5.99
N MET A 53 1.43 5.63 -5.23
CA MET A 53 1.55 5.84 -3.78
C MET A 53 0.56 4.95 -3.02
N PRO A 54 0.87 4.51 -1.80
CA PRO A 54 -0.10 3.80 -0.97
C PRO A 54 -1.21 4.75 -0.53
N SER A 55 -2.47 4.32 -0.65
CA SER A 55 -3.61 5.07 -0.08
C SER A 55 -3.90 4.61 1.34
N PHE A 56 -3.92 5.53 2.30
CA PHE A 56 -4.39 5.28 3.66
C PHE A 56 -5.75 5.94 3.94
N ASN A 57 -6.45 6.39 2.90
CA ASN A 57 -7.71 7.15 3.03
C ASN A 57 -8.80 6.38 3.78
N SER A 58 -8.83 5.05 3.65
CA SER A 58 -9.76 4.18 4.39
C SER A 58 -9.57 4.22 5.91
N TYR A 59 -8.46 4.76 6.40
CA TYR A 59 -8.17 4.87 7.83
C TYR A 59 -8.51 6.25 8.39
N ILE A 60 -8.83 7.24 7.54
CA ILE A 60 -9.28 8.57 7.98
C ILE A 60 -10.56 8.41 8.81
N GLY A 61 -10.58 9.01 10.00
CA GLY A 61 -11.71 8.90 10.93
C GLY A 61 -11.91 7.52 11.57
N THR A 62 -11.07 6.52 11.24
CA THR A 62 -11.17 5.17 11.80
C THR A 62 -10.15 4.98 12.92
N GLN A 63 -10.57 4.38 14.04
CA GLN A 63 -9.60 4.04 15.09
C GLN A 63 -8.73 2.87 14.64
N ILE A 64 -7.40 3.07 14.66
CA ILE A 64 -6.41 2.08 14.21
C ILE A 64 -6.56 0.71 14.91
N ARG A 65 -7.08 0.66 16.15
CA ARG A 65 -7.35 -0.60 16.87
C ARG A 65 -8.28 -1.56 16.12
N HIS A 66 -9.17 -1.03 15.28
CA HIS A 66 -10.13 -1.81 14.49
C HIS A 66 -9.52 -2.41 13.23
N THR A 67 -8.24 -2.12 12.95
CA THR A 67 -7.53 -2.60 11.75
C THR A 67 -6.81 -3.94 11.99
N PHE A 68 -7.01 -4.55 13.16
CA PHE A 68 -6.50 -5.86 13.51
C PHE A 68 -7.42 -6.58 14.50
N THR A 69 -7.44 -7.91 14.38
CA THR A 69 -8.14 -8.81 15.31
C THR A 69 -7.12 -9.48 16.21
N VAL A 70 -7.43 -9.58 17.50
CA VAL A 70 -6.63 -10.29 18.50
C VAL A 70 -7.37 -11.57 18.89
N PRO A 71 -6.93 -12.75 18.41
CA PRO A 71 -7.53 -14.02 18.80
C PRO A 71 -7.31 -14.30 20.29
N LYS A 72 -8.30 -14.88 20.97
CA LYS A 72 -8.24 -15.18 22.42
C LYS A 72 -7.12 -16.16 22.81
N PHE A 73 -6.66 -16.99 21.87
CA PHE A 73 -5.73 -18.10 22.12
C PHE A 73 -4.26 -17.77 21.82
N ILE A 74 -3.96 -16.55 21.36
CA ILE A 74 -2.60 -16.14 21.03
C ILE A 74 -2.14 -15.09 22.04
N SER A 75 -0.93 -15.25 22.58
CA SER A 75 -0.37 -14.25 23.48
C SER A 75 -0.20 -12.91 22.73
N PRO A 76 -0.58 -11.77 23.34
CA PRO A 76 -0.48 -10.47 22.69
C PRO A 76 0.91 -10.14 22.17
N GLY A 77 1.97 -10.58 22.88
CA GLY A 77 3.35 -10.43 22.42
C GLY A 77 3.64 -11.17 21.11
N ARG A 78 3.29 -12.47 21.03
CA ARG A 78 3.50 -13.25 19.79
C ARG A 78 2.69 -12.69 18.62
N LEU A 79 1.50 -12.18 18.91
CA LEU A 79 0.68 -11.51 17.90
C LEU A 79 1.32 -10.19 17.45
N LEU A 80 1.84 -9.38 18.37
CA LEU A 80 2.54 -8.13 18.05
C LEU A 80 3.73 -8.39 17.12
N GLU A 81 4.59 -9.35 17.47
CA GLU A 81 5.75 -9.74 16.65
C GLU A 81 5.31 -10.15 15.24
N THR A 82 4.29 -11.01 15.15
CA THR A 82 3.71 -11.43 13.86
C THR A 82 3.20 -10.23 13.07
N LYS A 83 2.46 -9.32 13.71
CA LYS A 83 1.87 -8.13 13.05
C LYS A 83 2.93 -7.15 12.56
N MET A 84 4.01 -6.97 13.33
CA MET A 84 5.14 -6.12 12.93
C MET A 84 5.95 -6.69 11.76
N ALA A 85 5.89 -8.01 11.54
CA ALA A 85 6.50 -8.66 10.39
C ALA A 85 5.64 -8.59 9.10
N GLN A 86 4.38 -8.17 9.16
CA GLN A 86 3.44 -8.16 8.02
C GLN A 86 3.64 -6.93 7.11
N ILE A 87 4.81 -6.82 6.46
CA ILE A 87 5.18 -5.68 5.57
C ILE A 87 4.16 -5.45 4.45
N TYR A 88 3.48 -6.49 3.96
CA TYR A 88 2.47 -6.34 2.91
C TYR A 88 1.31 -5.41 3.32
N ILE A 89 1.00 -5.34 4.62
CA ILE A 89 0.01 -4.42 5.18
C ILE A 89 0.45 -2.96 5.00
N MET A 90 1.75 -2.74 4.93
CA MET A 90 2.34 -1.43 4.69
C MET A 90 2.33 -1.03 3.21
N LYS A 91 1.78 -1.84 2.30
CA LYS A 91 1.73 -1.54 0.86
C LYS A 91 3.09 -1.29 0.20
N LEU A 92 4.19 -1.71 0.84
CA LEU A 92 5.53 -1.72 0.26
C LEU A 92 5.70 -2.93 -0.65
N ASN A 93 5.49 -2.72 -1.94
CA ASN A 93 5.65 -3.75 -2.98
C ASN A 93 6.25 -3.13 -4.25
N ILE A 94 6.25 -3.90 -5.34
CA ILE A 94 6.82 -3.47 -6.61
C ILE A 94 6.18 -2.18 -7.13
N PHE A 95 4.88 -1.97 -6.96
CA PHE A 95 4.22 -0.76 -7.47
C PHE A 95 4.72 0.51 -6.80
N THR A 96 5.06 0.46 -5.51
CA THR A 96 5.46 1.64 -4.71
C THR A 96 6.97 1.81 -4.58
N LEU A 97 7.75 0.77 -4.89
CA LEU A 97 9.21 0.75 -4.68
C LEU A 97 10.02 0.65 -5.98
N ASP A 98 9.37 0.35 -7.11
CA ASP A 98 10.07 0.19 -8.39
C ASP A 98 10.42 1.57 -8.98
N PRO A 99 11.71 1.86 -9.20
CA PRO A 99 12.18 3.11 -9.80
C PRO A 99 11.75 3.29 -11.26
N LYS A 100 11.28 2.22 -11.93
CA LYS A 100 10.69 2.32 -13.27
C LYS A 100 9.39 3.14 -13.28
N TYR A 101 8.60 3.05 -12.21
CA TYR A 101 7.30 3.74 -12.12
C TYR A 101 7.34 4.97 -11.22
N ASN A 102 8.32 5.06 -10.31
CA ASN A 102 8.35 6.07 -9.27
C ASN A 102 9.69 6.79 -9.25
N LYS A 103 9.63 8.11 -9.08
CA LYS A 103 10.82 8.91 -8.76
C LYS A 103 11.31 8.55 -7.37
N ILE A 104 12.61 8.78 -7.11
CA ILE A 104 13.23 8.44 -5.82
C ILE A 104 12.53 9.14 -4.65
N GLU A 105 12.09 10.38 -4.85
CA GLU A 105 11.36 11.17 -3.84
C GLU A 105 10.04 10.49 -3.48
N THR A 106 9.33 9.95 -4.46
CA THR A 106 8.08 9.21 -4.25
C THR A 106 8.34 7.86 -3.57
N ILE A 107 9.40 7.15 -3.94
CA ILE A 107 9.79 5.91 -3.27
C ILE A 107 10.10 6.17 -1.79
N VAL A 108 10.87 7.22 -1.49
CA VAL A 108 11.21 7.62 -0.11
C VAL A 108 9.94 8.01 0.66
N SER A 109 9.05 8.80 0.04
CA SER A 109 7.75 9.15 0.63
C SER A 109 6.89 7.91 0.91
N ASN A 110 6.82 6.98 -0.04
CA ASN A 110 6.09 5.72 0.11
C ASN A 110 6.65 4.90 1.29
N ILE A 111 7.97 4.80 1.42
CA ILE A 111 8.61 4.13 2.56
C ILE A 111 8.26 4.83 3.88
N TYR A 112 8.32 6.16 3.91
CA TYR A 112 8.00 6.96 5.08
C TYR A 112 6.55 6.77 5.53
N GLU A 113 5.57 7.02 4.66
CA GLU A 113 4.14 6.94 4.97
C GLU A 113 3.75 5.54 5.46
N SER A 114 4.30 4.52 4.79
CA SER A 114 4.08 3.11 5.13
C SER A 114 4.67 2.74 6.50
N SER A 115 5.87 3.26 6.80
CA SER A 115 6.53 3.05 8.09
C SER A 115 5.82 3.82 9.21
N TYR A 116 5.37 5.04 8.94
CA TYR A 116 4.58 5.85 9.87
C TYR A 116 3.26 5.15 10.21
N PHE A 117 2.54 4.64 9.21
CA PHE A 117 1.32 3.87 9.46
C PHE A 117 1.58 2.63 10.31
N MET A 118 2.70 1.92 10.10
CA MET A 118 3.10 0.80 10.96
C MET A 118 3.40 1.24 12.39
N ALA A 119 4.04 2.39 12.60
CA ALA A 119 4.26 2.97 13.93
C ALA A 119 2.93 3.29 14.63
N CYS A 120 1.94 3.84 13.91
CA CYS A 120 0.59 4.05 14.45
C CYS A 120 -0.08 2.72 14.86
N ARG A 121 0.05 1.67 14.03
CA ARG A 121 -0.46 0.33 14.35
C ARG A 121 0.22 -0.26 15.57
N PHE A 122 1.55 -0.16 15.66
CA PHE A 122 2.33 -0.59 16.82
C PHE A 122 1.86 0.10 18.09
N HIS A 123 1.80 1.43 18.08
CA HIS A 123 1.32 2.22 19.22
C HIS A 123 -0.09 1.81 19.64
N SER A 124 -1.01 1.72 18.68
CA SER A 124 -2.38 1.30 18.94
C SER A 124 -2.44 -0.11 19.53
N PHE A 125 -1.63 -1.04 19.02
CA PHE A 125 -1.59 -2.41 19.54
C PHE A 125 -1.12 -2.44 21.00
N VAL A 126 0.04 -1.83 21.27
CA VAL A 126 0.61 -1.77 22.62
C VAL A 126 -0.36 -1.14 23.61
N ARG A 127 -0.99 -0.03 23.23
CA ARG A 127 -1.94 0.68 24.09
C ARG A 127 -3.18 -0.13 24.46
N HIS A 128 -3.69 -0.97 23.55
CA HIS A 128 -4.98 -1.64 23.72
C HIS A 128 -4.89 -3.11 24.14
N PHE A 129 -3.75 -3.78 23.88
CA PHE A 129 -3.65 -5.23 24.01
C PHE A 129 -2.46 -5.71 24.85
N MET A 130 -1.55 -4.82 25.23
CA MET A 130 -0.44 -5.18 26.13
C MET A 130 -0.74 -4.75 27.56
N ASP A 131 -0.21 -5.50 28.52
CA ASP A 131 -0.35 -5.19 29.93
C ASP A 131 0.33 -3.86 30.31
N LYS A 132 -0.12 -3.26 31.43
CA LYS A 132 0.46 -2.01 31.93
C LYS A 132 1.94 -2.10 32.28
N LYS A 133 2.43 -3.30 32.62
CA LYS A 133 3.86 -3.57 32.84
C LYS A 133 4.49 -3.97 31.51
N LEU A 134 4.85 -2.97 30.71
CA LEU A 134 5.44 -3.17 29.40
C LEU A 134 6.89 -3.68 29.54
N ASN A 135 7.19 -4.78 28.87
CA ASN A 135 8.57 -5.21 28.66
C ASN A 135 9.17 -4.38 27.50
N MET A 136 9.87 -3.30 27.86
CA MET A 136 10.46 -2.37 26.89
C MET A 136 11.50 -3.03 25.99
N GLU A 137 12.27 -4.01 26.49
CA GLU A 137 13.24 -4.75 25.69
C GLU A 137 12.54 -5.55 24.58
N PHE A 138 11.45 -6.23 24.92
CA PHE A 138 10.62 -6.94 23.94
C PHE A 138 10.02 -6.01 22.89
N LEU A 139 9.49 -4.86 23.32
CA LEU A 139 8.94 -3.85 22.40
C LEU A 139 10.00 -3.31 21.44
N TYR A 140 11.20 -3.03 21.95
CA TYR A 140 12.34 -2.59 21.14
C TYR A 140 12.73 -3.66 20.11
N LYS A 141 12.80 -4.94 20.51
CA LYS A 141 13.06 -6.06 19.58
C LYS A 141 12.01 -6.16 18.48
N CYS A 142 10.72 -5.93 18.79
CA CYS A 142 9.66 -5.91 17.78
C CYS A 142 9.88 -4.78 16.75
N ILE A 143 10.28 -3.59 17.21
CA ILE A 143 10.58 -2.45 16.33
C ILE A 143 11.79 -2.76 15.44
N GLN A 144 12.87 -3.29 16.01
CA GLN A 144 14.06 -3.69 15.25
C GLN A 144 13.71 -4.73 14.19
N HIS A 145 12.92 -5.74 14.54
CA HIS A 145 12.46 -6.75 13.58
C HIS A 145 11.68 -6.12 12.43
N CYS A 146 10.77 -5.19 12.72
CA CYS A 146 10.03 -4.45 11.70
C CYS A 146 10.97 -3.69 10.76
N ILE A 147 11.93 -2.92 11.30
CA ILE A 147 12.91 -2.17 10.53
C ILE A 147 13.73 -3.09 9.62
N SER A 148 14.25 -4.20 10.15
CA SER A 148 15.02 -5.16 9.36
C SER A 148 14.20 -5.75 8.22
N LYS A 149 12.92 -6.04 8.46
CA LYS A 149 11.99 -6.53 7.45
C LYS A 149 11.75 -5.50 6.35
N ILE A 150 11.51 -4.24 6.71
CA ILE A 150 11.34 -3.13 5.76
C ILE A 150 12.61 -2.95 4.92
N ALA A 151 13.78 -2.88 5.56
CA ALA A 151 15.07 -2.72 4.88
C ALA A 151 15.34 -3.86 3.89
N ALA A 152 15.04 -5.11 4.28
CA ALA A 152 15.16 -6.27 3.40
C ALA A 152 14.21 -6.16 2.20
N LYS A 153 12.96 -5.73 2.41
CA LYS A 153 11.98 -5.56 1.32
C LYS A 153 12.43 -4.47 0.33
N VAL A 154 12.80 -3.30 0.82
CA VAL A 154 13.31 -2.19 0.00
C VAL A 154 14.54 -2.64 -0.80
N SER A 155 15.51 -3.26 -0.12
CA SER A 155 16.72 -3.78 -0.76
C SER A 155 16.41 -4.80 -1.86
N SER A 156 15.43 -5.69 -1.65
CA SER A 156 15.05 -6.69 -2.64
C SER A 156 14.34 -6.09 -3.86
N SER A 157 13.58 -5.01 -3.66
CA SER A 157 12.83 -4.35 -4.74
C SER A 157 13.72 -3.46 -5.60
N ILE A 158 14.76 -2.84 -5.03
CA ILE A 158 15.73 -2.02 -5.78
C ILE A 158 16.70 -2.91 -6.58
N LYS A 159 17.07 -4.09 -6.07
CA LYS A 159 18.01 -5.02 -6.74
C LYS A 159 17.45 -5.74 -7.97
N GLN A 160 16.16 -5.59 -8.31
CA GLN A 160 15.55 -6.24 -9.47
C GLN A 160 15.84 -5.53 -10.81
N GLU A 161 16.67 -4.48 -10.83
CA GLU A 161 17.19 -3.87 -12.04
C GLU A 161 18.29 -4.73 -12.71
N ALA A 162 17.87 -5.73 -13.48
CA ALA A 162 18.45 -6.12 -14.78
C ALA A 162 17.69 -7.33 -15.34
N PRO A 163 16.82 -7.18 -16.36
CA PRO A 163 16.51 -8.32 -17.21
C PRO A 163 17.78 -8.72 -17.99
N PRO A 164 18.08 -10.02 -18.19
CA PRO A 164 19.07 -10.41 -19.18
C PRO A 164 18.62 -9.82 -20.52
N ILE A 165 19.52 -9.06 -21.14
CA ILE A 165 19.37 -8.59 -22.52
C ILE A 165 18.97 -9.82 -23.33
N PHE A 166 17.81 -9.77 -23.98
CA PHE A 166 17.49 -10.71 -25.04
C PHE A 166 18.64 -10.61 -26.03
N THR A 167 19.54 -11.60 -26.01
CA THR A 167 20.51 -11.78 -27.08
C THR A 167 19.69 -12.04 -28.33
N GLU A 168 19.64 -11.06 -29.22
CA GLU A 168 19.18 -11.25 -30.59
C GLU A 168 19.96 -12.42 -31.17
N GLY A 169 19.28 -13.55 -31.26
CA GLY A 169 19.75 -14.80 -31.80
C GLY A 169 18.62 -15.41 -32.59
N CYS A 170 18.27 -14.77 -33.71
CA CYS A 170 17.60 -15.43 -34.81
C CYS A 170 18.42 -15.14 -36.05
N THR A 171 19.24 -16.13 -36.41
CA THR A 171 19.80 -16.36 -37.74
C THR A 171 18.71 -16.36 -38.81
#